data_AF-A0A1J3I3B1-F1
#
_entry.id   AF-A0A1J3I3B1-F1
#
_cell.length_a   1.000
_cell.length_b   1.000
_cell.length_c   1.000
_cell.angle_alpha   90.00
_cell.angle_beta   90.00
_cell.angle_gamma   90.00
#
_symmetry.space_group_name_H-M   'P 1'
#
loop_
_entity.id
_entity.type
_entity.pdbx_description
1 polymer ?
#
loop_
_entity_poly.entity_id
_entity_poly.type
_entity_poly.pdbx_seq_one_letter_code
_entity_poly.pdbx_strand_id
1 'polypeptide(L)' 'DKQVFRLCQINHVYEVQSLNEDEALQLFSQCAFGEDIREENLLELSKEVIDYTNGNPLALSFYGGELKGKKLSEMETTF' A
#
# COMPACT_ATOMS: atom_id res chain seq x y z
N ASP A 1 12.19 13.10 8.11
CA ASP A 1 12.64 14.26 8.91
C ASP A 1 12.91 15.44 7.97
N LYS A 2 12.13 16.53 8.07
CA LYS A 2 12.22 17.70 7.17
C LYS A 2 13.33 18.68 7.59
N GLN A 3 13.93 18.50 8.77
CA GLN A 3 14.93 19.43 9.30
C GLN A 3 16.28 19.32 8.58
N VAL A 4 16.66 18.11 8.16
CA VAL A 4 17.91 17.85 7.43
C VAL A 4 17.92 18.53 6.06
N PHE A 5 16.78 18.64 5.39
CA PHE A 5 16.68 19.28 4.07
C PHE A 5 17.07 20.77 4.10
N ARG A 6 16.81 21.47 5.21
CA ARG A 6 17.19 22.88 5.38
C ARG A 6 18.70 23.07 5.51
N LEU A 7 19.41 22.13 6.11
CA LEU A 7 20.88 22.17 6.24
C LEU A 7 21.58 22.03 4.89
N CYS A 8 20.96 21.33 3.94
CA CYS A 8 21.49 21.11 2.59
C CYS A 8 21.03 22.15 1.54
N GLN A 9 20.43 23.27 1.95
CA GLN A 9 19.87 24.29 1.04
C GLN A 9 18.85 23.73 0.03
N ILE A 10 18.14 22.65 0.39
CA ILE A 10 17.06 22.11 -0.44
C ILE A 10 15.85 23.02 -0.25
N ASN A 11 15.70 23.98 -1.16
CA ASN A 11 14.64 24.99 -1.12
C ASN A 11 13.29 24.46 -1.62
N HIS A 12 13.28 23.29 -2.26
CA HIS A 12 12.06 22.67 -2.76
C HIS A 12 11.98 21.22 -2.30
N VAL A 13 11.04 20.96 -1.39
CA VAL A 13 10.64 19.61 -0.99
C VAL A 13 9.26 19.36 -1.59
N TYR A 14 9.14 18.32 -2.41
CA TYR A 14 7.86 17.86 -2.92
C TYR A 14 7.34 16.75 -2.00
N GLU A 15 6.15 16.96 -1.46
CA GLU A 15 5.45 15.95 -0.65
C GLU A 15 4.51 15.17 -1.57
N VAL A 16 4.80 13.88 -1.73
CA VAL A 16 3.96 12.98 -2.51
C VAL A 16 2.68 12.72 -1.74
N GLN A 17 1.53 12.90 -2.39
CA GLN A 17 0.24 12.60 -1.78
C GLN A 17 0.05 11.08 -1.65
N SER A 18 -0.69 10.67 -0.61
CA SER A 18 -1.18 9.29 -0.52
C SER A 18 -2.07 8.96 -1.71
N LEU A 19 -2.07 7.68 -2.09
CA LEU A 19 -3.03 7.15 -3.05
C LEU A 19 -4.44 7.25 -2.48
N ASN A 20 -5.41 7.50 -3.36
CA ASN A 20 -6.82 7.33 -3.00
C ASN A 20 -7.17 5.83 -2.86
N GLU A 21 -8.38 5.51 -2.37
CA GLU A 21 -8.80 4.13 -2.12
C GLU A 21 -8.73 3.25 -3.38
N ASP A 22 -9.19 3.75 -4.53
CA ASP A 22 -9.18 3.01 -5.80
C ASP A 22 -7.75 2.76 -6.30
N GLU A 23 -6.89 3.78 -6.25
CA GLU A 23 -5.47 3.68 -6.62
C GLU A 23 -4.71 2.73 -5.70
N ALA A 24 -4.99 2.80 -4.40
CA ALA A 24 -4.36 1.96 -3.39
C ALA A 24 -4.77 0.49 -3.57
N LEU A 25 -6.06 0.25 -3.84
CA LEU A 25 -6.60 -1.07 -4.12
C LEU A 25 -6.00 -1.66 -5.40
N GLN A 26 -5.94 -0.86 -6.46
CA GLN A 26 -5.34 -1.30 -7.72
C GLN A 26 -3.86 -1.67 -7.52
N LEU A 27 -3.09 -0.81 -6.83
CA LEU A 27 -1.67 -1.08 -6.54
C LEU A 27 -1.50 -2.35 -5.71
N PHE A 28 -2.25 -2.47 -4.62
CA PHE A 28 -2.19 -3.64 -3.75
C PHE A 28 -2.52 -4.93 -4.51
N SER A 29 -3.59 -4.91 -5.31
CA SER A 29 -4.03 -6.08 -6.08
C SER A 29 -2.98 -6.53 -7.08
N GLN A 30 -2.35 -5.58 -7.78
CA GLN A 30 -1.24 -5.85 -8.69
C GLN A 30 -0.02 -6.43 -7.95
N CYS A 31 0.29 -5.95 -6.74
CA CYS A 31 1.41 -6.46 -5.95
C CYS A 31 1.15 -7.86 -5.38
N ALA A 32 -0.03 -8.10 -4.81
CA ALA A 32 -0.38 -9.35 -4.13
C ALA A 32 -0.80 -10.46 -5.10
N PHE A 33 -1.52 -10.12 -6.16
CA PHE A 33 -2.16 -11.10 -7.02
C PHE A 33 -1.67 -11.06 -8.47
N GLY A 34 -1.03 -9.97 -8.88
CA GLY A 34 -0.55 -9.79 -10.26
C GLY A 34 -1.64 -9.39 -11.26
N GLU A 35 -2.86 -9.15 -10.77
CA GLU A 35 -3.98 -8.65 -11.55
C GLU A 35 -4.90 -7.80 -10.66
N ASP A 36 -5.83 -7.08 -11.29
CA ASP A 36 -6.85 -6.32 -10.57
C ASP A 36 -7.97 -7.26 -10.13
N ILE A 37 -8.23 -7.33 -8.82
CA ILE A 37 -9.14 -8.31 -8.24
C ILE A 37 -10.45 -7.64 -7.79
N ARG A 38 -11.57 -8.29 -8.13
CA ARG A 38 -12.92 -7.86 -7.77
C ARG A 38 -13.66 -8.84 -6.86
N GLU A 39 -12.97 -9.84 -6.33
CA GLU A 39 -13.56 -10.77 -5.35
C GLU A 39 -13.81 -10.04 -4.02
N GLU A 40 -15.05 -10.14 -3.52
CA GLU A 40 -15.55 -9.37 -2.38
C GLU A 40 -14.79 -9.67 -1.08
N ASN A 41 -14.39 -10.92 -0.88
CA ASN A 41 -13.54 -11.41 0.22
C ASN A 41 -12.10 -10.88 0.16
N LEU A 42 -11.53 -10.69 -1.03
CA LEU A 42 -10.19 -10.13 -1.19
C LEU A 42 -10.20 -8.60 -1.08
N LEU A 43 -11.32 -7.96 -1.46
CA LEU A 43 -11.56 -6.54 -1.30
C LEU A 43 -11.56 -6.11 0.17
N GLU A 44 -12.20 -6.88 1.05
CA GLU A 44 -12.26 -6.55 2.49
C GLU A 44 -10.87 -6.55 3.14
N LEU A 45 -10.07 -7.59 2.89
CA LEU A 45 -8.71 -7.68 3.40
C LEU A 45 -7.78 -6.62 2.78
N SER A 46 -7.97 -6.32 1.49
CA SER A 46 -7.24 -5.23 0.83
C SER A 46 -7.52 -3.88 1.49
N LYS A 47 -8.78 -3.60 1.85
CA LYS A 47 -9.16 -2.35 2.54
C LYS A 47 -8.50 -2.21 3.89
N GLU A 48 -8.38 -3.29 4.66
CA GLU A 48 -7.73 -3.27 5.96
C GLU A 48 -6.23 -2.90 5.84
N VAL A 49 -5.54 -3.45 4.84
CA VAL A 49 -4.16 -3.08 4.52
C VAL A 49 -4.06 -1.62 4.02
N ILE A 50 -5.01 -1.18 3.21
CA ILE A 50 -5.04 0.21 2.69
C ILE A 50 -5.22 1.21 3.83
N ASP A 51 -6.13 0.94 4.75
CA ASP A 51 -6.34 1.75 5.95
C ASP A 51 -5.10 1.76 6.84
N TYR A 52 -4.47 0.60 7.06
CA TYR A 52 -3.25 0.51 7.86
C TYR A 52 -2.08 1.31 7.25
N THR A 53 -1.93 1.25 5.93
CA THR A 53 -0.87 1.96 5.20
C THR A 53 -1.21 3.41 4.90
N ASN A 54 -2.45 3.83 5.14
CA ASN A 54 -2.98 5.17 4.90
C ASN A 54 -2.68 5.68 3.48
N GLY A 55 -2.84 4.78 2.49
CA GLY A 55 -2.58 5.06 1.07
C GLY A 55 -1.10 5.27 0.72
N ASN A 56 -0.15 4.91 1.59
CA ASN A 56 1.27 5.05 1.29
C ASN A 56 1.69 3.99 0.25
N PRO A 57 2.10 4.40 -0.97
CA PRO A 57 2.38 3.46 -2.06
C PRO A 57 3.53 2.49 -1.75
N LEU A 58 4.53 2.94 -0.98
CA LEU A 58 5.66 2.09 -0.61
C LEU A 58 5.25 1.02 0.41
N ALA A 59 4.48 1.40 1.42
CA ALA A 59 3.97 0.46 2.41
C ALA A 59 2.99 -0.54 1.78
N LEU A 60 2.07 -0.06 0.92
CA LEU A 60 1.15 -0.91 0.16
C LEU A 60 1.89 -1.95 -0.68
N SER A 61 2.91 -1.52 -1.42
CA SER A 61 3.70 -2.43 -2.26
C SER A 61 4.43 -3.49 -1.43
N PHE A 62 4.93 -3.11 -0.25
CA PHE A 62 5.58 -4.04 0.68
C PHE A 62 4.59 -5.12 1.14
N TYR A 63 3.43 -4.73 1.67
CA TYR A 63 2.43 -5.70 2.14
C TYR A 63 1.85 -6.54 1.01
N GLY A 64 1.59 -5.95 -0.16
CA GLY A 64 1.18 -6.73 -1.33
C GLY A 64 2.22 -7.79 -1.71
N GLY A 65 3.51 -7.43 -1.69
CA GLY A 65 4.59 -8.39 -1.89
C GLY A 65 4.66 -9.51 -0.84
N GLU A 66 4.49 -9.16 0.44
CA GLU A 66 4.49 -10.13 1.56
C GLU A 66 3.31 -11.12 1.50
N LEU A 67 2.21 -10.72 0.86
CA LEU A 67 1.02 -11.55 0.69
C LEU A 67 0.99 -12.29 -0.64
N LYS A 68 1.96 -12.04 -1.52
CA LYS A 68 1.98 -12.63 -2.84
C LYS A 68 2.05 -14.16 -2.78
N GLY A 69 1.05 -14.80 -3.38
CA GLY A 69 0.94 -16.26 -3.43
C GLY A 69 0.50 -16.94 -2.13
N LYS A 70 0.19 -16.18 -1.07
CA LYS A 70 -0.46 -16.71 0.14
C LYS A 70 -1.95 -16.93 -0.12
N LYS A 71 -2.54 -17.92 0.55
CA LYS A 71 -4.00 -18.12 0.54
C LYS A 71 -4.67 -17.11 1.45
N LEU A 72 -5.94 -16.81 1.18
CA LEU A 72 -6.75 -15.88 1.99
C LEU A 72 -6.72 -16.26 3.48
N SER A 73 -6.84 -17.55 3.81
CA SER A 73 -6.72 -18.07 5.18
C SER A 73 -5.38 -17.81 5.86
N GLU A 74 -4.30 -17.65 5.10
CA GLU A 74 -2.96 -17.32 5.61
C GLU A 74 -2.77 -15.81 5.76
N MET A 75 -3.43 -15.03 4.89
CA MET A 75 -3.43 -13.56 4.94
C MET A 75 -4.13 -13.04 6.19
N GLU A 76 -5.26 -13.64 6.58
CA GLU A 76 -6.02 -13.30 7.80
C GLU A 76 -5.21 -13.46 9.10
N THR A 77 -4.14 -14.25 9.09
CA THR A 77 -3.27 -14.45 10.28
C THR A 77 -2.07 -13.51 10.32
N THR A 78 -1.85 -12.72 9.27
CA THR A 78 -0.66 -11.85 9.13
C THR A 78 -0.91 -10.43 9.65
N PHE A 79 -2.17 -10.06 9.92
CA PHE A 79 -2.61 -8.75 10.41
C PHE A 79 -3.44 -8.92 11.68
#